data_AF-A0A7V4XDD2-F1
#
_entry.id   AF-A0A7V4XDD2-F1
#
_cell.length_a   1.000
_cell.length_b   1.000
_cell.length_c   1.000
_cell.angle_alpha   90.00
_cell.angle_beta   90.00
_cell.angle_gamma   90.00
#
_symmetry.space_group_name_H-M   'P 1'
#
loop_
_entity.id
_entity.type
_entity.pdbx_description
1 polymer ?
#
loop_
_entity_poly.entity_id
_entity_poly.type
_entity_poly.pdbx_seq_one_letter_code
_entity_poly.pdbx_strand_id
1 'polypeptide(L)'
;MEYERTSSRQVLQLVSTYLSFLHYAQTPSGRFHNFMSYDQVWLDDQSSDDCFGRVMWACGYALGADLHTNVKKVAKQLFDTGMRWVPFTQSLRARAYMVMGCYYYLKYEPEHKEIKTTLDNLADALCQEYRMIATQEWAWFENVLTYANAMLPRALFQAYQVINKQEYLDVAERSLNFITSICIIDNVLQPIGCNGWYIKGQERAWYDQQPVDPLDHTLSYLSAYDATEDPKYLNLAKICFDWFFGHNSVGEALYDPVTGGCYDALTPAGPNLNQGSESTICCLLAQLSMQPYLDKL
;
A
#
# COMPACT_ATOMS: atom_id res chain seq x y z
N MET A 1 -2.72 -14.18 1.40
CA MET A 1 -3.43 -14.15 2.69
C MET A 1 -4.63 -15.09 2.72
N GLU A 2 -5.80 -14.73 2.15
CA GLU A 2 -7.03 -15.51 2.41
C GLU A 2 -6.99 -16.95 1.88
N TYR A 3 -6.37 -17.18 0.72
CA TYR A 3 -6.15 -18.54 0.22
C TYR A 3 -5.23 -19.34 1.14
N GLU A 4 -4.14 -18.75 1.64
CA GLU A 4 -3.19 -19.42 2.52
C GLU A 4 -3.84 -19.80 3.86
N ARG A 5 -4.76 -18.96 4.35
CA ARG A 5 -5.52 -19.19 5.57
C ARG A 5 -6.54 -20.33 5.43
N THR A 6 -7.18 -20.45 4.26
CA THR A 6 -8.37 -21.31 4.09
C THR A 6 -8.15 -22.51 3.18
N SER A 7 -7.12 -22.48 2.34
CA SER A 7 -6.95 -23.36 1.18
C SER A 7 -8.21 -23.46 0.30
N SER A 8 -9.05 -22.43 0.31
CA SER A 8 -10.37 -22.47 -0.32
C SER A 8 -10.24 -22.48 -1.84
N ARG A 9 -10.88 -23.46 -2.47
CA ARG A 9 -10.98 -23.55 -3.94
C ARG A 9 -11.69 -22.33 -4.54
N GLN A 10 -12.67 -21.76 -3.84
CA GLN A 10 -13.38 -20.57 -4.30
C GLN A 10 -12.44 -19.35 -4.35
N VAL A 11 -11.60 -19.18 -3.32
CA VAL A 11 -10.60 -18.10 -3.28
C VAL A 11 -9.55 -18.30 -4.39
N LEU A 12 -9.11 -19.54 -4.63
CA LEU A 12 -8.19 -19.84 -5.73
C LEU A 12 -8.79 -19.53 -7.12
N GLN A 13 -10.11 -19.73 -7.28
CA GLN A 13 -10.82 -19.34 -8.50
C GLN A 13 -10.82 -17.82 -8.67
N LEU A 14 -11.04 -17.04 -7.61
CA LEU A 14 -10.94 -15.58 -7.65
C LEU A 14 -9.53 -15.11 -8.01
N VAL A 15 -8.49 -15.70 -7.42
CA VAL A 15 -7.08 -15.41 -7.80
C VAL A 15 -6.87 -15.61 -9.30
N SER A 16 -7.42 -16.71 -9.85
CA SER A 16 -7.33 -17.00 -11.29
C SER A 16 -8.08 -15.96 -12.11
N THR A 17 -9.31 -15.59 -11.72
CA THR A 17 -10.11 -14.54 -12.38
C THR A 17 -9.37 -13.19 -12.40
N TYR A 18 -8.80 -12.77 -11.28
CA TYR A 18 -8.12 -11.48 -11.19
C TYR A 18 -6.79 -11.46 -11.98
N LEU A 19 -6.01 -12.53 -11.96
CA LEU A 19 -4.80 -12.63 -12.79
C LEU A 19 -5.14 -12.68 -14.28
N SER A 20 -6.21 -13.37 -14.68
CA SER A 20 -6.70 -13.33 -16.07
C SER A 20 -7.11 -11.93 -16.48
N PHE A 21 -7.77 -11.18 -15.60
CA PHE A 21 -8.11 -9.77 -15.86
C PHE A 21 -6.85 -8.91 -16.01
N LEU A 22 -5.86 -9.04 -15.13
CA LEU A 22 -4.59 -8.31 -15.26
C LEU A 22 -3.84 -8.66 -16.54
N HIS A 23 -3.84 -9.93 -16.95
CA HIS A 23 -3.28 -10.35 -18.22
C HIS A 23 -4.03 -9.74 -19.41
N TYR A 24 -5.36 -9.65 -19.34
CA TYR A 24 -6.16 -8.97 -20.36
C TYR A 24 -5.92 -7.45 -20.40
N ALA A 25 -5.66 -6.84 -19.24
CA ALA A 25 -5.38 -5.42 -19.10
C ALA A 25 -3.95 -5.03 -19.52
N GLN A 26 -3.01 -5.98 -19.62
CA GLN A 26 -1.63 -5.69 -20.02
C GLN A 26 -1.58 -5.33 -21.51
N THR A 27 -1.07 -4.14 -21.82
CA THR A 27 -0.90 -3.67 -23.19
C THR A 27 0.27 -4.41 -23.87
N PRO A 28 0.34 -4.46 -25.22
CA PRO A 28 1.47 -5.08 -25.92
C PRO A 28 2.84 -4.46 -25.58
N SER A 29 2.86 -3.23 -25.06
CA SER A 29 4.08 -2.57 -24.62
C SER A 29 4.51 -2.97 -23.21
N GLY A 30 3.66 -3.67 -22.44
CA GLY A 30 3.92 -4.08 -21.06
C GLY A 30 3.39 -3.11 -19.98
N ARG A 31 2.72 -2.02 -20.36
CA ARG A 31 1.89 -1.21 -19.44
C ARG A 31 0.56 -1.91 -19.18
N PHE A 32 -0.32 -1.28 -18.41
CA PHE A 32 -1.67 -1.78 -18.16
C PHE A 32 -2.70 -0.74 -18.56
N HIS A 33 -3.94 -1.14 -18.78
CA HIS A 33 -5.08 -0.23 -18.81
C HIS A 33 -5.61 0.02 -17.40
N ASN A 34 -6.10 1.24 -17.13
CA ASN A 34 -6.61 1.64 -15.82
C ASN A 34 -8.15 1.75 -15.78
N PHE A 35 -8.80 2.09 -16.90
CA PHE A 35 -10.23 2.33 -16.94
C PHE A 35 -10.91 1.47 -18.00
N MET A 36 -11.91 0.72 -17.57
CA MET A 36 -12.73 -0.10 -18.46
C MET A 36 -14.21 0.27 -18.27
N SER A 37 -14.93 0.43 -19.37
CA SER A 37 -16.38 0.60 -19.34
C SER A 37 -17.09 -0.71 -18.97
N TYR A 38 -18.37 -0.61 -18.63
CA TYR A 38 -19.24 -1.78 -18.41
C TYR A 38 -19.30 -2.70 -19.64
N ASP A 39 -19.19 -2.12 -20.84
CA ASP A 39 -19.17 -2.85 -22.12
C ASP A 39 -17.80 -3.49 -22.44
N GLN A 40 -16.89 -3.52 -21.47
CA GLN A 40 -15.54 -4.09 -21.59
C GLN A 40 -14.67 -3.38 -22.65
N VAL A 41 -14.85 -2.07 -22.79
CA VAL A 41 -14.03 -1.23 -23.65
C VAL A 41 -13.04 -0.45 -22.78
N TRP A 42 -11.76 -0.51 -23.14
CA TRP A 42 -10.73 0.31 -22.50
C TRP A 42 -10.97 1.79 -22.80
N LEU A 43 -10.95 2.62 -21.76
CA LEU A 43 -11.22 4.05 -21.81
C LEU A 43 -9.94 4.89 -21.76
N ASP A 44 -8.78 4.23 -21.71
CA ASP A 44 -7.45 4.83 -21.63
C ASP A 44 -6.45 4.12 -22.55
N ASP A 45 -5.48 4.87 -23.06
CA ASP A 45 -4.39 4.31 -23.88
C ASP A 45 -3.33 3.59 -23.02
N GLN A 46 -3.09 4.10 -21.81
CA GLN A 46 -2.15 3.53 -20.83
C GLN A 46 -2.48 3.99 -19.40
N SER A 47 -2.10 3.15 -18.44
CA SER A 47 -2.33 3.35 -17.01
C SER A 47 -1.60 4.55 -16.42
N SER A 48 -2.16 5.08 -15.33
CA SER A 48 -1.40 5.94 -14.40
C SER A 48 -0.23 5.18 -13.75
N ASP A 49 0.74 5.94 -13.23
CA ASP A 49 1.85 5.36 -12.47
C ASP A 49 1.34 4.56 -11.26
N ASP A 50 0.31 5.04 -10.58
CA ASP A 50 -0.24 4.38 -9.39
C ASP A 50 -0.89 3.03 -9.73
N CYS A 51 -1.65 2.96 -10.81
CA CYS A 51 -2.21 1.71 -11.31
C CYS A 51 -1.08 0.73 -11.65
N PHE A 52 -0.08 1.18 -12.40
CA PHE A 52 1.09 0.36 -12.74
C PHE A 52 1.80 -0.16 -11.47
N GLY A 53 2.09 0.71 -10.51
CA GLY A 53 2.75 0.34 -9.25
C GLY A 53 1.95 -0.70 -8.46
N ARG A 54 0.62 -0.53 -8.33
CA ARG A 54 -0.25 -1.50 -7.65
C ARG A 54 -0.27 -2.85 -8.35
N VAL A 55 -0.25 -2.88 -9.69
CA VAL A 55 -0.15 -4.14 -10.44
C VAL A 55 1.19 -4.85 -10.20
N MET A 56 2.30 -4.10 -10.20
CA MET A 56 3.62 -4.64 -9.87
C MET A 56 3.65 -5.20 -8.44
N TRP A 57 3.06 -4.48 -7.47
CA TRP A 57 2.92 -4.97 -6.10
C TRP A 57 2.10 -6.27 -6.04
N ALA A 58 0.92 -6.30 -6.67
CA ALA A 58 0.04 -7.47 -6.67
C ALA A 58 0.69 -8.69 -7.30
N CYS A 59 1.39 -8.53 -8.43
CA CYS A 59 2.10 -9.62 -9.10
C CYS A 59 3.27 -10.13 -8.25
N GLY A 60 4.08 -9.23 -7.67
CA GLY A 60 5.15 -9.59 -6.76
C GLY A 60 4.63 -10.36 -5.53
N TYR A 61 3.54 -9.88 -4.93
CA TYR A 61 2.88 -10.56 -3.81
C TYR A 61 2.41 -11.97 -4.18
N ALA A 62 1.80 -12.14 -5.35
CA ALA A 62 1.37 -13.45 -5.83
C ALA A 62 2.54 -14.45 -6.02
N LEU A 63 3.74 -13.98 -6.35
CA LEU A 63 4.94 -14.82 -6.42
C LEU A 63 5.38 -15.31 -5.03
N GLY A 64 5.37 -14.40 -4.06
CA GLY A 64 5.75 -14.69 -2.67
C GLY A 64 4.73 -15.54 -1.91
N ALA A 65 3.47 -15.56 -2.33
CA ALA A 65 2.39 -16.31 -1.67
C ALA A 65 2.49 -17.84 -1.89
N ASP A 66 1.86 -18.64 -1.05
CA ASP A 66 1.75 -20.11 -1.23
C ASP A 66 0.70 -20.47 -2.30
N LEU A 67 1.00 -20.16 -3.56
CA LEU A 67 0.18 -20.46 -4.73
C LEU A 67 0.83 -21.54 -5.60
N HIS A 68 0.01 -22.31 -6.31
CA HIS A 68 0.50 -23.31 -7.25
C HIS A 68 1.40 -22.67 -8.34
N THR A 69 2.47 -23.35 -8.74
CA THR A 69 3.50 -22.82 -9.65
C THR A 69 2.95 -22.27 -10.97
N ASN A 70 1.87 -22.85 -11.51
CA ASN A 70 1.22 -22.34 -12.72
C ASN A 70 0.62 -20.94 -12.55
N VAL A 71 0.08 -20.63 -11.37
CA VAL A 71 -0.45 -19.30 -11.04
C VAL A 71 0.71 -18.31 -10.93
N LYS A 72 1.78 -18.71 -10.23
CA LYS A 72 3.00 -17.92 -10.09
C LYS A 72 3.65 -17.59 -11.44
N LYS A 73 3.66 -18.53 -12.40
CA LYS A 73 4.18 -18.28 -13.75
C LYS A 73 3.49 -17.12 -14.46
N VAL A 74 2.16 -17.02 -14.34
CA VAL A 74 1.39 -15.91 -14.94
C VAL A 74 1.74 -14.58 -14.27
N ALA A 75 1.76 -14.56 -12.93
CA ALA A 75 2.17 -13.36 -12.18
C ALA A 75 3.61 -12.92 -12.52
N LYS A 76 4.54 -13.87 -12.66
CA LYS A 76 5.92 -13.61 -13.04
C LYS A 76 6.01 -13.01 -14.45
N GLN A 77 5.31 -13.60 -15.41
CA GLN A 77 5.28 -13.08 -16.78
C GLN A 77 4.76 -11.63 -16.83
N LEU A 78 3.67 -11.34 -16.11
CA LEU A 78 3.11 -9.98 -16.02
C LEU A 78 4.12 -9.00 -15.43
N PHE A 79 4.75 -9.38 -14.31
CA PHE A 79 5.77 -8.58 -13.62
C PHE A 79 6.99 -8.32 -14.51
N ASP A 80 7.61 -9.38 -15.05
CA ASP A 80 8.80 -9.29 -15.90
C ASP A 80 8.55 -8.42 -17.14
N THR A 81 7.37 -8.54 -17.75
CA THR A 81 6.98 -7.72 -18.91
C THR A 81 6.83 -6.24 -18.53
N GLY A 82 6.32 -5.97 -17.32
CA GLY A 82 6.18 -4.62 -16.77
C GLY A 82 7.52 -3.97 -16.41
N MET A 83 8.54 -4.74 -16.03
CA MET A 83 9.83 -4.23 -15.51
C MET A 83 10.48 -3.14 -16.36
N ARG A 84 10.33 -3.21 -17.69
CA ARG A 84 10.88 -2.20 -18.61
C ARG A 84 10.37 -0.78 -18.37
N TRP A 85 9.22 -0.62 -17.71
CA TRP A 85 8.58 0.66 -17.43
C TRP A 85 8.95 1.25 -16.07
N VAL A 86 9.58 0.46 -15.20
CA VAL A 86 9.98 0.89 -13.85
C VAL A 86 10.85 2.15 -13.87
N PRO A 87 11.89 2.28 -14.73
CA PRO A 87 12.73 3.49 -14.77
C PRO A 87 11.99 4.77 -15.19
N PHE A 88 10.81 4.66 -15.81
CA PHE A 88 10.03 5.78 -16.33
C PHE A 88 8.92 6.24 -15.39
N THR A 89 8.83 5.65 -14.19
CA THR A 89 7.79 5.95 -13.21
C THR A 89 8.23 7.11 -12.31
N GLN A 90 7.40 8.15 -12.21
CA GLN A 90 7.70 9.38 -11.49
C GLN A 90 7.00 9.46 -10.13
N SER A 91 5.78 8.93 -10.01
CA SER A 91 5.03 8.94 -8.75
C SER A 91 5.80 8.24 -7.63
N LEU A 92 5.96 8.90 -6.48
CA LEU A 92 6.61 8.29 -5.31
C LEU A 92 5.78 7.13 -4.74
N ARG A 93 4.44 7.22 -4.81
CA ARG A 93 3.54 6.14 -4.39
C ARG A 93 3.76 4.93 -5.29
N ALA A 94 3.81 5.14 -6.60
CA ALA A 94 4.09 4.08 -7.56
C ALA A 94 5.47 3.43 -7.33
N ARG A 95 6.52 4.23 -7.08
CA ARG A 95 7.84 3.70 -6.70
C ARG A 95 7.78 2.85 -5.44
N ALA A 96 7.08 3.32 -4.40
CA ALA A 96 6.87 2.55 -3.19
C ALA A 96 6.16 1.21 -3.49
N TYR A 97 5.06 1.21 -4.27
CA TYR A 97 4.38 -0.03 -4.65
C TYR A 97 5.29 -0.99 -5.41
N MET A 98 6.12 -0.47 -6.32
CA MET A 98 7.10 -1.30 -7.04
C MET A 98 8.19 -1.87 -6.12
N VAL A 99 8.65 -1.13 -5.11
CA VAL A 99 9.55 -1.67 -4.06
C VAL A 99 8.89 -2.85 -3.36
N MET A 100 7.62 -2.73 -2.97
CA MET A 100 6.87 -3.84 -2.36
C MET A 100 6.75 -5.03 -3.33
N GLY A 101 6.50 -4.78 -4.61
CA GLY A 101 6.50 -5.80 -5.66
C GLY A 101 7.83 -6.54 -5.75
N CYS A 102 8.95 -5.82 -5.83
CA CYS A 102 10.29 -6.41 -5.84
C CYS A 102 10.61 -7.17 -4.55
N TYR A 103 10.19 -6.65 -3.39
CA TYR A 103 10.37 -7.32 -2.10
C TYR A 103 9.73 -8.71 -2.07
N TYR A 104 8.46 -8.82 -2.47
CA TYR A 104 7.78 -10.12 -2.51
C TYR A 104 8.30 -11.02 -3.66
N TYR A 105 8.71 -10.43 -4.78
CA TYR A 105 9.41 -11.18 -5.82
C TYR A 105 10.67 -11.85 -5.26
N LEU A 106 11.49 -11.12 -4.51
CA LEU A 106 12.73 -11.64 -3.94
C LEU A 106 12.49 -12.64 -2.79
N LYS A 107 11.31 -12.68 -2.17
CA LYS A 107 10.93 -13.80 -1.30
C LYS A 107 10.77 -15.11 -2.07
N TYR A 108 10.39 -15.03 -3.34
CA TYR A 108 10.27 -16.20 -4.23
C TYR A 108 11.61 -16.56 -4.90
N GLU A 109 12.38 -15.57 -5.36
CA GLU A 109 13.70 -15.74 -6.00
C GLU A 109 14.76 -14.82 -5.35
N PRO A 110 15.33 -15.18 -4.19
CA PRO A 110 16.23 -14.31 -3.41
C PRO A 110 17.50 -13.85 -4.14
N GLU A 111 18.00 -14.69 -5.04
CA GLU A 111 19.25 -14.45 -5.77
C GLU A 111 19.07 -13.68 -7.08
N HIS A 112 17.86 -13.20 -7.39
CA HIS A 112 17.57 -12.50 -8.65
C HIS A 112 18.18 -11.09 -8.68
N LYS A 113 19.42 -10.99 -9.18
CA LYS A 113 20.24 -9.77 -9.17
C LYS A 113 19.52 -8.54 -9.75
N GLU A 114 18.85 -8.66 -10.89
CA GLU A 114 18.18 -7.52 -11.54
C GLU A 114 17.04 -6.93 -10.69
N ILE A 115 16.27 -7.78 -10.00
CA ILE A 115 15.19 -7.33 -9.12
C ILE A 115 15.77 -6.70 -7.86
N LYS A 116 16.86 -7.26 -7.31
CA LYS A 116 17.58 -6.66 -6.19
C LYS A 116 18.12 -5.27 -6.54
N THR A 117 18.75 -5.11 -7.70
CA THR A 117 19.22 -3.80 -8.21
C THR A 117 18.05 -2.84 -8.42
N THR A 118 16.92 -3.31 -8.96
CA THR A 118 15.74 -2.47 -9.17
C THR A 118 15.16 -1.98 -7.85
N LEU A 119 15.05 -2.86 -6.85
CA LEU A 119 14.60 -2.51 -5.51
C LEU A 119 15.52 -1.45 -4.87
N ASP A 120 16.84 -1.64 -4.93
CA ASP A 120 17.85 -0.70 -4.41
C ASP A 120 17.71 0.68 -5.10
N ASN A 121 17.62 0.71 -6.44
CA ASN A 121 17.44 1.96 -7.19
C ASN A 121 16.14 2.70 -6.85
N LEU A 122 15.04 2.00 -6.69
CA LEU A 122 13.75 2.60 -6.32
C LEU A 122 13.79 3.17 -4.89
N ALA A 123 14.38 2.44 -3.95
CA ALA A 123 14.55 2.90 -2.57
C ALA A 123 15.52 4.09 -2.48
N ASP A 124 16.65 4.05 -3.20
CA ASP A 124 17.59 5.18 -3.30
C ASP A 124 16.93 6.44 -3.87
N ALA A 125 16.04 6.28 -4.86
CA ALA A 125 15.27 7.40 -5.39
C ALA A 125 14.32 8.00 -4.35
N LEU A 126 13.64 7.19 -3.53
CA LEU A 126 12.81 7.70 -2.43
C LEU A 126 13.66 8.43 -1.38
N CYS A 127 14.80 7.87 -0.98
CA CYS A 127 15.73 8.54 -0.06
C CYS A 127 16.29 9.84 -0.67
N GLN A 128 16.48 9.91 -1.99
CA GLN A 128 16.90 11.14 -2.66
C GLN A 128 15.85 12.25 -2.53
N GLU A 129 14.57 11.96 -2.77
CA GLU A 129 13.49 12.93 -2.58
C GLU A 129 13.41 13.40 -1.12
N TYR A 130 13.53 12.46 -0.18
CA TYR A 130 13.62 12.80 1.24
C TYR A 130 14.77 13.76 1.53
N ARG A 131 15.99 13.49 1.07
CA ARG A 131 17.15 14.37 1.30
C ARG A 131 16.97 15.76 0.69
N MET A 132 16.27 15.88 -0.44
CA MET A 132 16.07 17.15 -1.11
C MET A 132 15.03 18.03 -0.41
N ILE A 133 14.00 17.43 0.19
CA ILE A 133 12.83 18.15 0.71
C ILE A 133 12.80 18.24 2.25
N ALA A 134 13.31 17.21 2.92
CA ALA A 134 13.18 17.10 4.37
C ALA A 134 13.93 18.22 5.10
N THR A 135 13.26 18.82 6.08
CA THR A 135 13.86 19.75 7.04
C THR A 135 13.68 19.25 8.46
N GLN A 136 14.24 19.95 9.44
CA GLN A 136 14.07 19.58 10.85
C GLN A 136 12.59 19.56 11.28
N GLU A 137 11.78 20.47 10.75
CA GLU A 137 10.34 20.60 11.04
C GLU A 137 9.45 19.82 10.06
N TRP A 138 10.01 19.25 9.00
CA TRP A 138 9.27 18.60 7.92
C TRP A 138 10.04 17.40 7.39
N ALA A 139 10.00 16.30 8.14
CA ALA A 139 10.72 15.07 7.81
C ALA A 139 9.93 14.23 6.79
N TRP A 140 9.70 14.80 5.59
CA TRP A 140 8.92 14.18 4.53
C TRP A 140 9.56 14.28 3.14
N PHE A 141 9.09 13.43 2.23
CA PHE A 141 9.58 13.26 0.86
C PHE A 141 9.14 14.37 -0.11
N GLU A 142 8.06 15.09 0.23
CA GLU A 142 7.41 16.10 -0.62
C GLU A 142 6.97 17.29 0.24
N ASN A 143 6.70 18.44 -0.37
CA ASN A 143 6.15 19.62 0.33
C ASN A 143 4.65 19.50 0.65
N VAL A 144 4.06 18.32 0.48
CA VAL A 144 2.65 18.03 0.70
C VAL A 144 2.47 16.59 1.19
N LEU A 145 1.51 16.39 2.07
CA LEU A 145 0.96 15.08 2.41
C LEU A 145 -0.39 14.91 1.71
N THR A 146 -0.54 13.85 0.94
CA THR A 146 -1.72 13.59 0.10
C THR A 146 -2.42 12.31 0.57
N TYR A 147 -2.53 11.30 -0.30
CA TYR A 147 -3.04 9.97 -0.02
C TYR A 147 -1.90 8.96 -0.02
N ALA A 148 -2.16 7.79 0.57
CA ALA A 148 -1.26 6.66 0.61
C ALA A 148 0.14 7.01 1.14
N ASN A 149 0.21 8.02 2.02
CA ASN A 149 1.47 8.62 2.48
C ASN A 149 2.35 7.55 3.16
N ALA A 150 1.73 6.73 4.00
CA ALA A 150 2.43 5.75 4.81
C ALA A 150 3.13 4.66 3.97
N MET A 151 2.77 4.47 2.70
CA MET A 151 3.44 3.51 1.82
C MET A 151 4.90 3.89 1.53
N LEU A 152 5.26 5.17 1.60
CA LEU A 152 6.64 5.61 1.39
C LEU A 152 7.61 5.06 2.45
N PRO A 153 7.40 5.26 3.77
CA PRO A 153 8.25 4.62 4.78
C PRO A 153 8.16 3.09 4.74
N ARG A 154 6.99 2.52 4.42
CA ARG A 154 6.84 1.06 4.30
C ARG A 154 7.79 0.46 3.27
N ALA A 155 7.86 1.06 2.10
CA ALA A 155 8.77 0.63 1.04
C ALA A 155 10.22 0.60 1.53
N LEU A 156 10.64 1.60 2.29
CA LEU A 156 12.00 1.67 2.82
C LEU A 156 12.28 0.63 3.91
N PHE A 157 11.32 0.31 4.80
CA PHE A 157 11.48 -0.82 5.72
C PHE A 157 11.67 -2.14 4.97
N GLN A 158 10.86 -2.39 3.94
CA GLN A 158 10.98 -3.62 3.14
C GLN A 158 12.27 -3.65 2.32
N ALA A 159 12.70 -2.51 1.78
CA ALA A 159 13.98 -2.41 1.11
C ALA A 159 15.15 -2.68 2.06
N TYR A 160 15.10 -2.14 3.28
CA TYR A 160 16.08 -2.41 4.33
C TYR A 160 16.20 -3.90 4.64
N GLN A 161 15.08 -4.63 4.77
CA GLN A 161 15.10 -6.08 5.05
C GLN A 161 15.83 -6.91 3.97
N VAL A 162 15.93 -6.39 2.73
CA VAL A 162 16.55 -7.11 1.60
C VAL A 162 17.98 -6.63 1.30
N ILE A 163 18.19 -5.31 1.36
CA ILE A 163 19.46 -4.66 0.98
C ILE A 163 20.36 -4.44 2.20
N ASN A 164 19.77 -4.27 3.38
CA ASN A 164 20.45 -3.96 4.64
C ASN A 164 21.29 -2.65 4.58
N LYS A 165 20.80 -1.65 3.82
CA LYS A 165 21.38 -0.30 3.78
C LYS A 165 20.78 0.53 4.91
N GLN A 166 21.60 0.93 5.88
CA GLN A 166 21.14 1.63 7.09
C GLN A 166 20.33 2.90 6.81
N GLU A 167 20.69 3.64 5.76
CA GLU A 167 19.95 4.84 5.35
C GLU A 167 18.45 4.56 5.11
N TYR A 168 18.10 3.37 4.60
CA TYR A 168 16.70 3.01 4.39
C TYR A 168 15.94 2.91 5.69
N LEU A 169 16.53 2.27 6.70
CA LEU A 169 15.94 2.18 8.02
C LEU A 169 15.79 3.56 8.65
N ASP A 170 16.86 4.38 8.62
CA ASP A 170 16.85 5.71 9.22
C ASP A 170 15.78 6.63 8.61
N VAL A 171 15.66 6.63 7.28
CA VAL A 171 14.66 7.44 6.56
C VAL A 171 13.26 6.87 6.81
N ALA A 172 13.08 5.55 6.82
CA ALA A 172 11.81 4.91 7.11
C ALA A 172 11.30 5.29 8.51
N GLU A 173 12.15 5.18 9.54
CA GLU A 173 11.77 5.52 10.92
C GLU A 173 11.48 7.01 11.08
N ARG A 174 12.33 7.90 10.55
CA ARG A 174 12.12 9.35 10.65
C ARG A 174 10.82 9.80 9.98
N SER A 175 10.57 9.32 8.75
CA SER A 175 9.37 9.68 8.01
C SER A 175 8.11 9.02 8.59
N LEU A 176 8.20 7.78 9.08
CA LEU A 176 7.08 7.14 9.77
C LEU A 176 6.75 7.85 11.08
N ASN A 177 7.75 8.23 11.89
CA ASN A 177 7.54 9.00 13.12
C ASN A 177 6.91 10.37 12.83
N PHE A 178 7.32 11.02 11.73
CA PHE A 178 6.74 12.29 11.29
C PHE A 178 5.27 12.17 10.90
N ILE A 179 4.90 11.21 10.04
CA ILE A 179 3.49 11.04 9.67
C ILE A 179 2.65 10.55 10.86
N THR A 180 3.26 9.79 11.79
CA THR A 180 2.62 9.37 13.04
C THR A 180 2.27 10.58 13.92
N SER A 181 3.19 11.52 14.11
CA SER A 181 2.96 12.70 14.96
C SER A 181 1.92 13.66 14.38
N ILE A 182 1.68 13.60 13.07
CA ILE A 182 0.65 14.38 12.39
C ILE A 182 -0.70 13.67 12.46
N CYS A 183 -0.74 12.37 12.15
CA CYS A 183 -1.98 11.64 11.94
C CYS A 183 -2.54 10.98 13.20
N ILE A 184 -1.74 10.69 14.22
CA ILE A 184 -2.25 10.08 15.46
C ILE A 184 -2.34 11.14 16.54
N ILE A 185 -3.57 11.47 16.91
CA ILE A 185 -3.91 12.51 17.89
C ILE A 185 -4.77 11.83 18.96
N ASP A 186 -4.37 11.95 20.23
CA ASP A 186 -5.07 11.35 21.37
C ASP A 186 -5.36 9.85 21.18
N ASN A 187 -4.39 9.10 20.64
CA ASN A 187 -4.49 7.67 20.30
C ASN A 187 -5.61 7.33 19.29
N VAL A 188 -5.99 8.28 18.45
CA VAL A 188 -6.95 8.09 17.35
C VAL A 188 -6.26 8.44 16.04
N LEU A 189 -6.42 7.58 15.03
CA LEU A 189 -5.96 7.91 13.69
C LEU A 189 -6.89 8.96 13.06
N GLN A 190 -6.30 10.05 12.60
CA GLN A 190 -6.90 11.12 11.81
C GLN A 190 -5.99 11.33 10.59
N PRO A 191 -6.17 10.56 9.50
CA PRO A 191 -5.35 10.72 8.30
C PRO A 191 -5.64 12.06 7.61
N ILE A 192 -4.81 12.42 6.63
CA ILE A 192 -4.97 13.64 5.86
C ILE A 192 -6.18 13.49 4.93
N GLY A 193 -7.10 14.45 4.99
CA GLY A 193 -8.27 14.48 4.13
C GLY A 193 -7.94 14.66 2.65
N CYS A 194 -8.64 13.96 1.75
CA CYS A 194 -8.37 14.06 0.32
C CYS A 194 -8.86 15.38 -0.31
N ASN A 195 -9.76 16.09 0.38
CA ASN A 195 -10.28 17.39 -0.03
C ASN A 195 -9.47 18.54 0.60
N GLY A 196 -8.28 18.77 0.05
CA GLY A 196 -7.40 19.90 0.42
C GLY A 196 -5.99 19.50 0.82
N TRP A 197 -5.77 18.24 1.21
CA TRP A 197 -4.46 17.70 1.58
C TRP A 197 -3.77 18.50 2.70
N TYR A 198 -2.49 18.25 2.96
CA TYR A 198 -1.70 19.05 3.90
C TYR A 198 -0.41 19.54 3.25
N ILE A 199 -0.43 20.78 2.79
CA ILE A 199 0.73 21.48 2.23
C ILE A 199 1.59 22.04 3.37
N LYS A 200 2.91 21.87 3.28
CA LYS A 200 3.89 22.38 4.26
C LYS A 200 3.63 23.85 4.59
N GLY A 201 3.42 24.14 5.87
CA GLY A 201 3.17 25.50 6.38
C GLY A 201 1.74 26.01 6.21
N GLN A 202 0.81 25.18 5.75
CA GLN A 202 -0.62 25.51 5.64
C GLN A 202 -1.46 24.68 6.62
N GLU A 203 -2.77 24.90 6.64
CA GLU A 203 -3.70 24.04 7.37
C GLU A 203 -3.89 22.72 6.63
N ARG A 204 -4.05 21.63 7.40
CA ARG A 204 -4.37 20.30 6.86
C ARG A 204 -5.86 20.13 6.62
N ALA A 205 -6.23 19.37 5.60
CA ALA A 205 -7.58 18.81 5.48
C ALA A 205 -7.81 17.73 6.56
N TRP A 206 -8.91 17.86 7.29
CA TRP A 206 -9.28 16.97 8.39
C TRP A 206 -10.19 15.81 7.97
N TYR A 207 -10.97 15.99 6.91
CA TYR A 207 -12.06 15.09 6.53
C TYR A 207 -12.03 14.75 5.05
N ASP A 208 -12.96 13.91 4.63
CA ASP A 208 -12.83 13.11 3.40
C ASP A 208 -11.62 12.16 3.55
N GLN A 209 -11.50 11.57 4.75
CA GLN A 209 -10.51 10.55 5.10
C GLN A 209 -10.90 9.25 4.40
N GLN A 210 -10.00 8.64 3.63
CA GLN A 210 -10.31 7.46 2.82
C GLN A 210 -9.73 6.18 3.43
N PRO A 211 -10.42 5.02 3.33
CA PRO A 211 -9.97 3.70 3.79
C PRO A 211 -8.56 3.27 3.39
N VAL A 212 -8.02 3.81 2.28
CA VAL A 212 -6.64 3.56 1.84
C VAL A 212 -5.62 4.03 2.87
N ASP A 213 -5.83 5.17 3.53
CA ASP A 213 -4.84 5.71 4.47
C ASP A 213 -4.75 4.90 5.78
N PRO A 214 -5.86 4.50 6.43
CA PRO A 214 -5.81 3.57 7.57
C PRO A 214 -5.20 2.22 7.23
N LEU A 215 -5.49 1.65 6.06
CA LEU A 215 -4.81 0.45 5.58
C LEU A 215 -3.30 0.70 5.49
N ASP A 216 -2.91 1.77 4.82
CA ASP A 216 -1.51 2.06 4.54
C ASP A 216 -0.73 2.28 5.82
N HIS A 217 -1.26 3.07 6.76
CA HIS A 217 -0.68 3.21 8.10
C HIS A 217 -0.53 1.86 8.81
N THR A 218 -1.58 1.04 8.82
CA THR A 218 -1.56 -0.30 9.43
C THR A 218 -0.41 -1.13 8.84
N LEU A 219 -0.32 -1.21 7.52
CA LEU A 219 0.70 -2.00 6.83
C LEU A 219 2.12 -1.47 7.04
N SER A 220 2.29 -0.15 7.16
CA SER A 220 3.58 0.48 7.43
C SER A 220 4.08 0.20 8.83
N TYR A 221 3.22 0.27 9.84
CA TYR A 221 3.58 -0.08 11.20
C TYR A 221 3.89 -1.57 11.34
N LEU A 222 3.13 -2.46 10.69
CA LEU A 222 3.48 -3.89 10.66
C LEU A 222 4.85 -4.14 10.00
N SER A 223 5.17 -3.43 8.91
CA SER A 223 6.48 -3.56 8.26
C SER A 223 7.61 -2.98 9.12
N ALA A 224 7.34 -1.93 9.90
CA ALA A 224 8.27 -1.38 10.87
C ALA A 224 8.53 -2.36 12.02
N TYR A 225 7.49 -3.02 12.54
CA TYR A 225 7.62 -4.10 13.51
C TYR A 225 8.46 -5.25 12.96
N ASP A 226 8.17 -5.72 11.75
CA ASP A 226 8.93 -6.81 11.12
C ASP A 226 10.42 -6.45 10.89
N ALA A 227 10.76 -5.16 10.77
CA ALA A 227 12.13 -4.70 10.55
C ALA A 227 12.90 -4.40 11.85
N THR A 228 12.21 -4.11 12.96
CA THR A 228 12.82 -3.58 14.20
C THR A 228 12.48 -4.37 15.46
N GLU A 229 11.45 -5.21 15.41
CA GLU A 229 10.85 -5.91 16.55
C GLU A 229 10.31 -5.00 17.68
N ASP A 230 10.20 -3.69 17.45
CA ASP A 230 9.70 -2.74 18.46
C ASP A 230 8.16 -2.86 18.61
N PRO A 231 7.66 -3.34 19.77
CA PRO A 231 6.24 -3.59 19.99
C PRO A 231 5.36 -2.34 19.91
N LYS A 232 5.94 -1.12 20.01
CA LYS A 232 5.17 0.12 19.83
C LYS A 232 4.47 0.16 18.47
N TYR A 233 5.08 -0.44 17.44
CA TYR A 233 4.52 -0.44 16.10
C TYR A 233 3.28 -1.33 15.99
N LEU A 234 3.18 -2.43 16.75
CA LEU A 234 1.95 -3.22 16.80
C LEU A 234 0.79 -2.42 17.41
N ASN A 235 1.06 -1.66 18.47
CA ASN A 235 0.06 -0.78 19.07
C ASN A 235 -0.41 0.31 18.09
N LEU A 236 0.52 0.91 17.33
CA LEU A 236 0.19 1.91 16.31
C LEU A 236 -0.61 1.29 15.14
N ALA A 237 -0.25 0.08 14.71
CA ALA A 237 -1.01 -0.67 13.70
C ALA A 237 -2.44 -0.92 14.19
N LYS A 238 -2.62 -1.31 15.45
CA LYS A 238 -3.94 -1.50 16.06
C LYS A 238 -4.77 -0.21 16.07
N ILE A 239 -4.18 0.93 16.48
CA ILE A 239 -4.87 2.23 16.48
C ILE A 239 -5.41 2.55 15.08
N CYS A 240 -4.63 2.28 14.03
CA CYS A 240 -5.04 2.53 12.65
C CYS A 240 -6.10 1.55 12.16
N PHE A 241 -6.00 0.28 12.57
CA PHE A 241 -7.00 -0.73 12.28
C PHE A 241 -8.35 -0.44 12.95
N ASP A 242 -8.34 0.05 14.19
CA ASP A 242 -9.56 0.37 14.94
C ASP A 242 -10.37 1.51 14.29
N TRP A 243 -9.76 2.33 13.41
CA TRP A 243 -10.42 3.38 12.64
C TRP A 243 -11.62 2.84 11.83
N PHE A 244 -11.49 1.63 11.26
CA PHE A 244 -12.56 0.98 10.49
C PHE A 244 -13.80 0.66 11.35
N PHE A 245 -13.63 0.54 12.67
CA PHE A 245 -14.68 0.10 13.61
C PHE A 245 -15.18 1.22 14.52
N GLY A 246 -14.88 2.47 14.19
CA GLY A 246 -15.41 3.64 14.89
C GLY A 246 -14.44 4.29 15.87
N HIS A 247 -13.23 3.77 16.07
CA HIS A 247 -12.19 4.48 16.82
C HIS A 247 -11.49 5.50 15.93
N ASN A 248 -12.25 6.50 15.51
CA ASN A 248 -11.87 7.55 14.57
C ASN A 248 -12.40 8.91 15.05
N SER A 249 -12.12 9.97 14.30
CA SER A 249 -12.46 11.36 14.68
C SER A 249 -13.96 11.64 14.82
N VAL A 250 -14.85 10.76 14.34
CA VAL A 250 -16.31 10.95 14.37
C VAL A 250 -16.98 9.94 15.31
N GLY A 251 -16.35 8.81 15.60
CA GLY A 251 -16.94 7.77 16.45
C GLY A 251 -17.86 6.80 15.72
N GLU A 252 -17.82 6.77 14.37
CA GLU A 252 -18.71 5.95 13.54
C GLU A 252 -17.94 4.89 12.76
N ALA A 253 -18.43 3.65 12.75
CA ALA A 253 -17.81 2.57 12.01
C ALA A 253 -17.94 2.77 10.49
N LEU A 254 -16.86 2.48 9.76
CA LEU A 254 -16.89 2.41 8.30
C LEU A 254 -17.09 0.98 7.80
N TYR A 255 -16.71 -0.03 8.58
CA TYR A 255 -17.06 -1.41 8.28
C TYR A 255 -18.54 -1.64 8.57
N ASP A 256 -19.25 -2.16 7.58
CA ASP A 256 -20.66 -2.55 7.70
C ASP A 256 -20.76 -4.06 7.90
N PRO A 257 -21.15 -4.55 9.09
CA PRO A 257 -21.25 -5.97 9.37
C PRO A 257 -22.41 -6.66 8.64
N VAL A 258 -23.39 -5.90 8.12
CA VAL A 258 -24.55 -6.46 7.41
C VAL A 258 -24.17 -6.80 5.97
N THR A 259 -23.46 -5.89 5.28
CA THR A 259 -23.04 -6.11 3.89
C THR A 259 -21.65 -6.75 3.78
N GLY A 260 -20.82 -6.61 4.81
CA GLY A 260 -19.39 -6.94 4.77
C GLY A 260 -18.55 -5.90 4.01
N GLY A 261 -19.16 -4.79 3.57
CA GLY A 261 -18.51 -3.71 2.86
C GLY A 261 -17.85 -2.68 3.78
N CYS A 262 -17.14 -1.73 3.19
CA CYS A 262 -16.60 -0.57 3.89
C CYS A 262 -17.03 0.72 3.20
N TYR A 263 -17.45 1.71 4.00
CA TYR A 263 -17.83 3.03 3.53
C TYR A 263 -16.64 3.80 2.94
N ASP A 264 -16.88 4.58 1.90
CA ASP A 264 -15.84 5.14 1.03
C ASP A 264 -15.00 6.25 1.68
N ALA A 265 -15.56 6.98 2.64
CA ALA A 265 -14.86 8.06 3.31
C ALA A 265 -15.50 8.40 4.65
N LEU A 266 -14.72 9.00 5.55
CA LEU A 266 -15.22 9.65 6.76
C LEU A 266 -15.30 11.17 6.55
N THR A 267 -16.51 11.72 6.67
CA THR A 267 -16.80 13.15 6.53
C THR A 267 -17.08 13.77 7.91
N PRO A 268 -17.19 15.10 8.06
CA PRO A 268 -17.55 15.72 9.33
C PRO A 268 -18.94 15.30 9.83
N ALA A 269 -19.82 14.89 8.92
CA ALA A 269 -21.20 14.51 9.21
C ALA A 269 -21.39 12.99 9.39
N GLY A 270 -20.30 12.20 9.34
CA GLY A 270 -20.33 10.75 9.37
C GLY A 270 -19.81 10.09 8.08
N PRO A 271 -19.93 8.77 7.95
CA PRO A 271 -19.47 8.02 6.80
C PRO A 271 -20.21 8.38 5.51
N ASN A 272 -19.48 8.45 4.39
CA ASN A 272 -20.08 8.36 3.07
C ASN A 272 -20.56 6.93 2.83
N LEU A 273 -21.89 6.75 2.76
CA LEU A 273 -22.52 5.43 2.75
C LEU A 273 -22.28 4.59 1.48
N ASN A 274 -21.59 5.13 0.47
CA ASN A 274 -21.14 4.34 -0.67
C ASN A 274 -20.13 3.26 -0.23
N GLN A 275 -20.24 2.06 -0.80
CA GLN A 275 -19.35 0.92 -0.51
C GLN A 275 -18.66 0.46 -1.80
N GLY A 276 -17.62 1.18 -2.19
CA GLY A 276 -16.79 0.86 -3.34
C GLY A 276 -15.92 -0.38 -3.16
N SER A 277 -15.33 -0.84 -4.27
CA SER A 277 -14.39 -1.96 -4.25
C SER A 277 -13.08 -1.61 -3.53
N GLU A 278 -12.55 -0.40 -3.73
CA GLU A 278 -11.31 0.04 -3.09
C GLU A 278 -11.43 0.08 -1.57
N SER A 279 -12.46 0.74 -1.04
CA SER A 279 -12.75 0.85 0.39
C SER A 279 -12.94 -0.52 1.02
N THR A 280 -13.73 -1.38 0.39
CA THR A 280 -13.98 -2.75 0.86
C THR A 280 -12.69 -3.59 0.86
N ILE A 281 -11.89 -3.54 -0.22
CA ILE A 281 -10.60 -4.23 -0.28
C ILE A 281 -9.64 -3.70 0.79
N CYS A 282 -9.62 -2.38 1.05
CA CYS A 282 -8.77 -1.80 2.07
C CYS A 282 -9.09 -2.36 3.46
N CYS A 283 -10.38 -2.38 3.82
CA CYS A 283 -10.83 -2.95 5.09
C CYS A 283 -10.50 -4.45 5.22
N LEU A 284 -10.75 -5.24 4.17
CA LEU A 284 -10.43 -6.68 4.17
C LEU A 284 -8.93 -6.94 4.28
N LEU A 285 -8.09 -6.16 3.58
CA LEU A 285 -6.64 -6.28 3.67
C LEU A 285 -6.13 -5.91 5.07
N ALA A 286 -6.71 -4.89 5.71
CA ALA A 286 -6.35 -4.51 7.07
C ALA A 286 -6.68 -5.63 8.06
N GLN A 287 -7.87 -6.24 7.95
CA GLN A 287 -8.28 -7.40 8.77
C GLN A 287 -7.33 -8.59 8.58
N LEU A 288 -7.04 -8.97 7.32
CA LEU A 288 -6.17 -10.10 7.01
C LEU A 288 -4.72 -9.85 7.48
N SER A 289 -4.26 -8.61 7.44
CA SER A 289 -2.89 -8.25 7.85
C SER A 289 -2.73 -8.18 9.36
N MET A 290 -3.77 -7.77 10.09
CA MET A 290 -3.76 -7.70 11.55
C MET A 290 -3.98 -9.06 12.21
N GLN A 291 -4.70 -9.98 11.56
CA GLN A 291 -5.06 -11.28 12.11
C GLN A 291 -3.88 -12.04 12.78
N PRO A 292 -2.67 -12.13 12.19
CA PRO A 292 -1.55 -12.86 12.80
C PRO A 292 -1.01 -12.24 14.08
N TYR A 293 -1.39 -10.99 14.40
CA TYR A 293 -0.87 -10.23 15.53
C TYR A 293 -1.90 -10.07 16.65
N LEU A 294 -3.13 -10.56 16.49
CA LEU A 294 -4.19 -10.41 17.49
C LEU A 294 -3.81 -10.99 18.86
N ASP A 295 -3.08 -12.11 18.89
CA ASP A 295 -2.63 -12.74 20.15
C ASP A 295 -1.47 -11.98 20.84
N LYS A 296 -0.88 -10.99 20.14
CA LYS A 296 0.24 -10.16 20.64
C LYS A 296 -0.21 -8.78 21.15
N LEU A 297 -1.48 -8.44 20.98
CA LEU A 297 -2.11 -7.16 21.38
C LEU A 297 -2.85 -7.31 22.71
#